data_AF-A0A1M3Q517-F1
#
_entry.id   AF-A0A1M3Q517-F1
#
_cell.length_a   1.000
_cell.length_b   1.000
_cell.length_c   1.000
_cell.angle_alpha   90.00
_cell.angle_beta   90.00
_cell.angle_gamma   90.00
#
_symmetry.space_group_name_H-M   'P 1'
#
loop_
_entity.id
_entity.type
_entity.pdbx_description
1 polymer ?
#
loop_
_entity_poly.entity_id
_entity_poly.type
_entity_poly.pdbx_seq_one_letter_code
_entity_poly.pdbx_strand_id
1 'polypeptide(L)'
;MFNTNMFHNILNVLIALSASMIAVLLATGCTQLVDGTLECSQSFVSPGFAAAAVAALSTLKIVINIMRDGVAGLIKPQPPVDR
;
A
#
# COMPACT_ATOMS: atom_id res chain seq x y z
N MET A 1 14.13 9.19 19.73
CA MET A 1 12.69 8.84 19.64
C MET A 1 12.38 8.52 18.19
N PHE A 2 11.75 7.37 17.89
CA PHE A 2 11.42 6.99 16.52
C PHE A 2 10.21 7.80 16.02
N ASN A 3 10.37 8.59 14.95
CA ASN A 3 9.28 9.40 14.38
C ASN A 3 8.31 8.53 13.59
N THR A 4 7.41 7.88 14.33
CA THR A 4 6.43 6.93 13.80
C THR A 4 5.45 7.63 12.84
N ASN A 5 5.12 8.91 13.07
CA ASN A 5 4.25 9.70 12.19
C ASN A 5 4.86 9.90 10.80
N MET A 6 6.15 10.26 10.74
CA MET A 6 6.88 10.34 9.47
C MET A 6 6.89 9.00 8.74
N PHE A 7 7.16 7.90 9.46
CA PHE A 7 7.19 6.57 8.87
C PHE A 7 5.82 6.15 8.31
N HIS A 8 4.72 6.46 9.02
CA HIS A 8 3.37 6.24 8.52
C HIS A 8 3.07 7.04 7.24
N ASN A 9 3.55 8.28 7.15
CA ASN A 9 3.35 9.11 5.96
C ASN A 9 4.16 8.58 4.76
N ILE A 10 5.41 8.15 4.99
CA ILE A 10 6.21 7.48 3.95
C ILE A 10 5.48 6.23 3.44
N LEU A 11 4.99 5.38 4.35
CA LEU A 11 4.23 4.18 3.98
C LEU A 11 2.96 4.54 3.18
N ASN A 12 2.22 5.59 3.56
CA ASN A 12 1.06 6.04 2.79
C ASN A 12 1.43 6.47 1.37
N VAL A 13 2.53 7.22 1.20
CA VAL A 13 3.01 7.64 -0.12
C VAL A 13 3.39 6.42 -0.96
N LEU A 14 4.13 5.46 -0.40
CA LEU A 14 4.54 4.25 -1.11
C LEU A 14 3.35 3.38 -1.52
N ILE A 15 2.35 3.25 -0.64
CA ILE A 15 1.09 2.54 -0.93
C ILE A 15 0.35 3.26 -2.07
N ALA A 16 0.21 4.59 -2.00
CA ALA A 16 -0.50 5.38 -3.00
C ALA A 16 0.16 5.28 -4.38
N LEU A 17 1.50 5.38 -4.44
CA LEU A 17 2.26 5.23 -5.69
C LEU A 17 2.16 3.82 -6.27
N SER A 18 2.19 2.80 -5.40
CA SER A 18 2.06 1.40 -5.85
C SER A 18 0.65 1.11 -6.37
N ALA A 19 -0.38 1.64 -5.70
CA ALA A 19 -1.78 1.51 -6.13
C ALA A 19 -2.07 2.29 -7.42
N SER A 20 -1.53 3.51 -7.57
CA SER A 20 -1.69 4.29 -8.80
C SER A 20 -0.99 3.63 -9.98
N MET A 21 0.17 3.01 -9.77
CA MET A 21 0.85 2.22 -10.79
C MET A 21 -0.02 1.05 -11.27
N ILE A 22 -0.65 0.29 -10.37
CA ILE A 22 -1.61 -0.77 -10.75
C ILE A 22 -2.75 -0.21 -11.59
N ALA A 23 -3.32 0.93 -11.18
CA ALA A 23 -4.42 1.57 -11.90
C ALA A 23 -4.01 1.99 -13.33
N VAL A 24 -2.80 2.53 -13.51
CA VAL A 24 -2.27 2.88 -14.83
C VAL A 24 -2.10 1.63 -15.69
N LEU A 25 -1.51 0.56 -15.15
CA LEU A 25 -1.32 -0.70 -15.91
C LEU A 25 -2.64 -1.31 -16.36
N LEU A 26 -3.64 -1.30 -15.46
CA LEU A 26 -5.02 -1.70 -15.79
C LEU A 26 -5.62 -0.84 -16.90
N ALA A 27 -5.36 0.48 -16.88
CA ALA A 27 -5.90 1.40 -17.88
C ALA A 27 -5.17 1.35 -19.23
N THR A 28 -3.87 1.04 -19.26
CA THR A 28 -3.03 1.24 -20.46
C THR A 28 -2.47 -0.03 -21.09
N GLY A 29 -2.53 -1.19 -20.43
CA GLY A 29 -1.82 -2.37 -20.95
C GLY A 29 -2.33 -3.73 -20.51
N CYS A 30 -3.21 -3.79 -19.52
CA CYS A 30 -3.82 -5.05 -19.09
C CYS A 30 -5.18 -5.27 -19.75
N THR A 31 -5.40 -6.46 -20.30
CA THR A 31 -6.72 -6.88 -20.80
C THR A 31 -7.27 -8.02 -19.95
N GLN A 32 -8.55 -7.97 -19.62
CA GLN A 32 -9.20 -9.08 -18.93
C GLN A 32 -9.64 -10.12 -19.97
N LEU A 33 -9.14 -11.35 -19.83
CA LEU A 33 -9.51 -12.50 -20.64
C LEU A 33 -10.88 -13.06 -20.22
N VAL A 34 -11.45 -13.92 -21.06
CA VAL A 34 -12.82 -14.48 -20.86
C VAL A 34 -12.91 -15.36 -19.61
N ASP A 35 -11.79 -15.94 -19.17
CA ASP A 35 -11.68 -16.72 -17.93
C ASP A 35 -11.50 -15.83 -16.68
N GLY A 36 -11.51 -14.50 -16.86
CA GLY A 36 -11.31 -13.52 -15.79
C GLY A 36 -9.85 -13.26 -15.45
N THR A 37 -8.90 -13.90 -16.13
CA THR A 37 -7.46 -13.65 -15.94
C THR A 37 -7.07 -12.30 -16.54
N LEU A 38 -6.07 -11.66 -15.94
CA LEU A 38 -5.58 -10.36 -16.37
C LEU A 38 -4.29 -10.56 -17.18
N GLU A 39 -4.37 -10.36 -18.50
CA GLU A 39 -3.23 -10.46 -19.42
C GLU A 39 -2.47 -9.12 -19.39
N CYS A 40 -1.23 -9.14 -18.92
CA CYS A 40 -0.39 -7.95 -18.76
C CYS A 40 1.07 -8.23 -19.17
N SER A 41 1.32 -9.16 -20.09
CA SER A 41 2.69 -9.52 -20.53
C SER A 41 3.46 -8.37 -21.17
N GLN A 42 2.75 -7.36 -21.68
CA GLN A 42 3.33 -6.14 -22.24
C GLN A 42 3.60 -5.04 -21.18
N SER A 43 3.23 -5.30 -19.92
CA SER A 43 3.50 -4.37 -18.81
C SER A 43 4.97 -4.41 -18.42
N PHE A 44 5.56 -3.24 -18.15
CA PHE A 44 6.91 -3.13 -17.60
C PHE A 44 7.04 -3.59 -16.14
N VAL A 45 5.91 -3.85 -15.45
CA VAL A 45 5.86 -4.42 -14.11
C VAL A 45 4.66 -5.35 -13.96
N SER A 46 4.83 -6.51 -13.30
CA SER A 46 3.69 -7.42 -13.13
C SER A 46 2.67 -6.81 -12.16
N PRO A 47 1.36 -6.84 -12.49
CA PRO A 47 0.33 -6.36 -11.57
C PRO A 47 0.34 -7.13 -10.25
N GLY A 48 0.66 -8.42 -10.28
CA GLY A 48 0.79 -9.26 -9.09
C GLY A 48 1.89 -8.78 -8.15
N PHE A 49 3.04 -8.36 -8.68
CA PHE A 49 4.11 -7.78 -7.88
C PHE A 49 3.68 -6.46 -7.23
N ALA A 50 3.07 -5.56 -8.00
CA ALA A 50 2.62 -4.27 -7.49
C ALA A 50 1.52 -4.44 -6.42
N ALA A 51 0.57 -5.36 -6.63
CA ALA A 51 -0.46 -5.70 -5.66
C ALA A 51 0.14 -6.30 -4.37
N ALA A 52 1.12 -7.20 -4.49
CA ALA A 52 1.84 -7.75 -3.35
C ALA A 52 2.59 -6.65 -2.56
N ALA A 53 3.20 -5.67 -3.25
CA ALA A 53 3.86 -4.55 -2.62
C ALA A 53 2.86 -3.68 -1.82
N VAL A 54 1.70 -3.35 -2.40
CA VAL A 54 0.61 -2.64 -1.69
C VAL A 54 0.17 -3.40 -0.44
N ALA A 55 -0.08 -4.70 -0.57
CA ALA A 55 -0.52 -5.55 0.53
C ALA A 55 0.53 -5.60 1.66
N ALA A 56 1.81 -5.78 1.32
CA ALA A 56 2.91 -5.83 2.27
C ALA A 56 3.07 -4.49 3.00
N LEU A 57 3.09 -3.36 2.28
CA LEU A 57 3.23 -2.03 2.87
C LEU A 57 2.04 -1.67 3.77
N SER A 58 0.82 -2.04 3.36
CA SER A 58 -0.39 -1.82 4.15
C SER A 58 -0.39 -2.65 5.43
N THR A 59 0.01 -3.92 5.33
CA THR A 59 0.15 -4.81 6.49
C THR A 59 1.22 -4.30 7.45
N LEU A 60 2.37 -3.87 6.93
CA LEU A 60 3.43 -3.28 7.73
C LEU A 60 2.92 -2.06 8.51
N LYS A 61 2.15 -1.17 7.87
CA LYS A 61 1.52 -0.02 8.53
C LYS A 61 0.63 -0.43 9.71
N ILE A 62 -0.19 -1.46 9.50
CA ILE A 62 -1.06 -2.02 10.56
C ILE A 62 -0.22 -2.56 11.71
N VAL A 63 0.81 -3.35 11.41
CA VAL A 63 1.71 -3.92 12.42
C VAL A 63 2.37 -2.81 13.25
N ILE A 64 2.84 -1.73 12.62
CA ILE A 64 3.44 -0.59 13.34
C ILE A 64 2.44 0.05 14.30
N ASN A 65 1.18 0.24 13.88
CA ASN A 65 0.13 0.77 14.75
C ASN A 65 -0.08 -0.14 15.97
N ILE A 66 -0.13 -1.46 15.76
CA ILE A 66 -0.31 -2.45 16.82
C ILE A 66 0.89 -2.48 17.76
N MET A 67 2.12 -2.43 17.24
CA MET A 67 3.33 -2.45 18.05
C MET A 67 3.50 -1.18 18.90
N ARG A 68 3.03 -0.03 18.39
CA ARG A 68 3.12 1.25 19.11
C ARG A 68 2.06 1.40 20.20
N ASP A 69 0.82 1.01 19.91
CA ASP A 69 -0.36 1.37 20.72
C ASP A 69 -1.21 0.17 21.15
N GLY A 70 -0.77 -1.06 20.86
CA GLY A 70 -1.59 -2.26 20.97
C GLY A 70 -2.68 -2.32 19.90
N VAL A 71 -3.56 -3.31 19.98
CA VAL A 71 -4.67 -3.50 19.01
C VAL A 71 -5.59 -2.27 18.94
N ALA A 72 -5.76 -1.55 20.04
CA ALA A 72 -6.53 -0.29 20.08
C ALA A 72 -5.91 0.83 19.22
N GLY A 73 -4.63 0.73 18.88
CA GLY A 73 -3.92 1.63 17.98
C GLY A 73 -4.50 1.77 16.58
N LEU A 74 -5.35 0.84 16.15
CA LEU A 74 -6.02 0.88 14.85
C LEU A 74 -7.18 1.88 14.78
N ILE A 75 -7.77 2.23 15.94
CA ILE A 75 -8.95 3.10 16.03
C ILE A 75 -8.72 4.35 16.90
N LYS A 76 -7.65 4.34 17.70
CA LYS A 76 -7.24 5.46 18.54
C LYS A 76 -6.87 6.68 17.68
N PRO A 77 -7.23 7.91 18.12
CA PRO A 77 -6.67 9.13 17.54
C PRO A 77 -5.14 9.11 17.58
N GLN A 78 -4.50 9.42 16.46
CA GLN A 78 -3.04 9.49 16.39
C GLN A 78 -2.53 10.61 17.32
N PRO A 79 -1.40 10.41 18.03
CA PRO A 79 -0.85 11.43 18.91
C PRO A 79 -0.60 12.73 18.13
N PRO A 80 -0.95 13.91 18.67
CA PRO A 80 -0.66 15.17 18.03
C PRO A 80 0.84 15.34 17.85
N VAL A 81 1.25 16.02 16.78
CA VAL A 81 2.64 16.45 16.63
C VAL A 81 2.86 17.58 17.64
N ASP A 82 3.87 17.44 18.50
CA ASP A 82 4.24 18.52 19.42
C ASP A 82 4.50 19.80 18.60
N ARG A 83 3.92 20.92 19.04
CA ARG A 83 4.09 22.24 18.43
C ARG A 83 5.38 22.89 18.90
#